data_AF-A0A966K1S1-F1
#
_entry.id   AF-A0A966K1S1-F1
#
_cell.length_a   1.000
_cell.length_b   1.000
_cell.length_c   1.000
_cell.angle_alpha   90.00
_cell.angle_beta   90.00
_cell.angle_gamma   90.00
#
_symmetry.space_group_name_H-M   'P 1'
#
loop_
_entity.id
_entity.type
_entity.pdbx_description
1 polymer ?
#
loop_
_entity_poly.entity_id
_entity_poly.type
_entity_poly.pdbx_seq_one_letter_code
_entity_poly.pdbx_strand_id
1 'polypeptide(L)'
;MKHAQLVVTVARETPSTEVLGIPVTSDKAVPAELGVSRAQLTAAGFDGKIGQTLVVPASGKTVMIAVGVGAGNSATAHDLRNAAAALARAASKHGSLSTTLAAVGKGDRAEVAQAVTEGLILASHRYAALKSDENFASKLKSAVLVVDAKSLGAVANGSRRGSVIGEAVCMARDFANMPPAHLTAKMFADHAQRIASETGLRVEVYDKDRLLAMGCGGIIGVNRGS
;
A
#
# COMPACT_ATOMS: atom_id res chain seq x y z
N MET A 1 -17.06 -5.61 4.69
CA MET A 1 -15.88 -6.00 5.49
C MET A 1 -15.07 -4.73 5.73
N LYS A 2 -14.94 -4.27 6.97
CA LYS A 2 -14.06 -3.14 7.29
C LYS A 2 -12.67 -3.71 7.54
N HIS A 3 -11.87 -3.82 6.49
CA HIS A 3 -10.43 -4.05 6.67
C HIS A 3 -9.87 -2.81 7.35
N ALA A 4 -8.98 -2.99 8.33
CA ALA A 4 -8.24 -1.86 8.89
C ALA A 4 -7.35 -1.30 7.78
N GLN A 5 -7.85 -0.28 7.10
CA GLN A 5 -7.27 0.29 5.91
C GLN A 5 -6.16 1.25 6.33
N LEU A 6 -4.99 1.13 5.69
CA LEU A 6 -3.92 2.09 5.88
C LEU A 6 -4.36 3.43 5.29
N VAL A 7 -4.50 4.44 6.14
CA VAL A 7 -4.80 5.81 5.70
C VAL A 7 -3.49 6.51 5.32
N VAL A 8 -3.40 6.98 4.08
CA VAL A 8 -2.22 7.71 3.59
C VAL A 8 -2.58 9.18 3.42
N THR A 9 -1.84 10.07 4.07
CA THR A 9 -2.00 11.53 3.97
C THR A 9 -0.71 12.20 3.53
N VAL A 10 -0.78 13.48 3.18
CA VAL A 10 0.38 14.27 2.73
C VAL A 10 0.54 15.49 3.62
N ALA A 11 1.78 15.78 4.05
CA ALA A 11 2.10 16.91 4.89
C ALA A 11 3.40 17.60 4.46
N ARG A 12 3.59 18.85 4.90
CA ARG A 12 4.82 19.61 4.66
C ARG A 12 5.91 19.34 5.71
N GLU A 13 5.47 19.02 6.92
CA GLU A 13 6.33 18.77 8.06
C GLU A 13 6.07 17.36 8.56
N THR A 14 7.12 16.72 9.05
CA THR A 14 7.03 15.38 9.64
C THR A 14 6.23 15.46 10.95
N PRO A 15 5.05 14.84 11.03
CA PRO A 15 4.29 14.79 12.28
C PRO A 15 4.97 13.85 13.28
N SER A 16 4.52 13.88 14.54
CA SER A 16 4.89 12.84 15.51
C SER A 16 4.43 11.47 14.99
N THR A 17 5.39 10.56 14.82
CA THR A 17 5.19 9.22 14.25
C THR A 17 6.03 8.19 14.99
N GLU A 18 5.57 6.95 15.02
CA GLU A 18 6.34 5.83 15.58
C GLU A 18 7.52 5.45 14.69
N VAL A 19 7.35 5.54 13.36
CA VAL A 19 8.38 5.20 12.37
C VAL A 19 8.64 6.35 11.42
N LEU A 20 9.92 6.61 11.13
CA LEU A 20 10.38 7.50 10.07
C LEU A 20 11.18 6.70 9.03
N GLY A 21 10.64 6.58 7.81
CA GLY A 21 11.29 5.93 6.68
C GLY A 21 12.07 6.93 5.83
N ILE A 22 13.39 6.79 5.80
CA ILE A 22 14.31 7.74 5.16
C ILE A 22 14.92 7.11 3.90
N PRO A 23 14.72 7.68 2.70
CA PRO A 23 15.33 7.19 1.48
C PRO A 23 16.85 7.40 1.50
N VAL A 24 17.61 6.35 1.18
CA VAL A 24 19.07 6.35 1.11
C VAL A 24 19.50 5.84 -0.25
N THR A 25 20.24 6.67 -0.98
CA THR A 25 20.83 6.29 -2.27
C THR A 25 22.06 5.41 -2.06
N SER A 26 22.50 4.66 -3.07
CA SER A 26 23.71 3.83 -2.99
C SER A 26 25.02 4.62 -3.08
N ASP A 27 25.00 5.85 -3.60
CA ASP A 27 26.19 6.60 -4.05
C ASP A 27 26.32 8.03 -3.47
N LYS A 28 25.22 8.67 -3.04
CA LYS A 28 25.27 10.01 -2.43
C LYS A 28 25.48 9.97 -0.92
N ALA A 29 25.65 11.15 -0.31
CA ALA A 29 25.71 11.29 1.14
C ALA A 29 24.45 10.70 1.82
N VAL A 30 24.65 10.04 2.97
CA VAL A 30 23.55 9.54 3.80
C VAL A 30 22.84 10.75 4.43
N PRO A 31 21.50 10.80 4.45
CA PRO A 31 20.77 11.86 5.12
C PRO A 31 21.16 11.99 6.59
N ALA A 32 21.49 13.20 7.04
CA ALA A 32 21.99 13.46 8.39
C ALA A 32 21.00 13.04 9.49
N GLU A 33 19.71 13.08 9.19
CA GLU A 33 18.61 12.66 10.08
C GLU A 33 18.78 11.22 10.58
N LEU A 34 19.40 10.32 9.81
CA LEU A 34 19.64 8.93 10.22
C LEU A 34 20.68 8.79 11.33
N GLY A 35 21.51 9.81 11.57
CA GLY A 35 22.54 9.79 12.62
C GLY A 35 23.64 8.73 12.43
N VAL A 36 23.69 8.06 11.26
CA VAL A 36 24.70 7.05 10.93
C VAL A 36 25.40 7.36 9.62
N SER A 37 26.67 6.95 9.53
CA SER A 37 27.51 7.11 8.35
C SER A 37 27.25 6.01 7.31
N ARG A 38 27.69 6.25 6.07
CA ARG A 38 27.69 5.24 5.00
C ARG A 38 28.47 3.98 5.40
N ALA A 39 29.62 4.14 6.07
CA ALA A 39 30.42 3.01 6.52
C ALA A 39 29.68 2.12 7.52
N GLN A 40 28.93 2.72 8.46
CA GLN A 40 28.10 1.97 9.42
C GLN A 40 26.95 1.25 8.72
N LEU A 41 26.27 1.89 7.76
CA LEU A 41 25.24 1.24 6.96
C LEU A 41 25.80 0.05 6.19
N THR A 42 26.94 0.22 5.51
CA THR A 42 27.59 -0.86 4.76
C THR A 42 28.06 -2.00 5.66
N ALA A 43 28.61 -1.70 6.84
CA ALA A 43 28.98 -2.72 7.83
C ALA A 43 27.77 -3.52 8.34
N ALA A 44 26.60 -2.88 8.40
CA ALA A 44 25.32 -3.54 8.69
C ALA A 44 24.68 -4.23 7.47
N GLY A 45 25.39 -4.30 6.34
CA GLY A 45 24.94 -4.95 5.10
C GLY A 45 23.99 -4.10 4.25
N PHE A 46 23.83 -2.81 4.55
CA PHE A 46 23.01 -1.88 3.77
C PHE A 46 23.84 -1.15 2.70
N ASP A 47 23.54 -1.43 1.44
CA ASP A 47 24.21 -0.85 0.25
C ASP A 47 23.31 0.12 -0.55
N GLY A 48 22.05 0.28 -0.14
CA GLY A 48 21.11 1.23 -0.74
C GLY A 48 20.41 0.71 -1.99
N LYS A 49 20.44 -0.60 -2.26
CA LYS A 49 19.63 -1.24 -3.32
C LYS A 49 18.14 -0.92 -3.14
N ILE A 50 17.43 -0.79 -4.27
CA ILE A 50 15.99 -0.51 -4.27
C ILE A 50 15.25 -1.55 -3.41
N GLY A 51 14.49 -1.08 -2.43
CA GLY A 51 13.71 -1.94 -1.54
C GLY A 51 14.50 -2.61 -0.42
N GLN A 52 15.79 -2.32 -0.27
CA GLN A 52 16.53 -2.69 0.92
C GLN A 52 16.06 -1.85 2.12
N THR A 53 15.90 -2.45 3.29
CA THR A 53 15.53 -1.73 4.51
C THR A 53 16.48 -2.10 5.64
N LEU A 54 16.86 -1.11 6.45
CA LEU A 54 17.59 -1.33 7.70
C LEU A 54 16.97 -0.48 8.81
N VAL A 55 16.57 -1.12 9.90
CA VAL A 55 16.17 -0.41 11.12
C VAL A 55 17.43 0.14 11.76
N VAL A 56 17.49 1.47 11.91
CA VAL A 56 18.62 2.16 12.51
C VAL A 56 18.26 2.47 13.97
N PRO A 57 19.04 1.97 14.95
CA PRO A 57 18.85 2.34 16.34
C PRO A 57 18.98 3.86 16.51
N ALA A 58 17.95 4.47 17.11
CA ALA A 58 17.90 5.89 17.40
C ALA A 58 17.86 6.09 18.92
N SER A 59 18.38 7.21 19.40
CA SER A 59 18.31 7.61 20.82
C SER A 59 16.90 8.08 21.25
N GLY A 60 15.99 8.29 20.29
CA GLY A 60 14.60 8.71 20.53
C GLY A 60 13.60 7.55 20.53
N LYS A 61 12.32 7.88 20.76
CA LYS A 61 11.20 6.93 20.69
C LYS A 61 10.77 6.57 19.26
N THR A 62 11.15 7.39 18.28
CA THR A 62 10.84 7.15 16.86
C THR A 62 11.85 6.19 16.27
N VAL A 63 11.35 5.11 15.66
CA VAL A 63 12.15 4.12 14.95
C VAL A 63 12.53 4.69 13.59
N MET A 64 13.83 4.72 13.29
CA MET A 64 14.32 5.15 11.98
C MET A 64 14.54 3.93 11.09
N ILE A 65 14.08 4.00 9.84
CA ILE A 65 14.29 2.95 8.84
C ILE A 65 14.95 3.57 7.62
N ALA A 66 16.19 3.17 7.34
CA ALA A 66 16.84 3.47 6.08
C ALA A 66 16.20 2.64 4.97
N VAL A 67 15.82 3.27 3.85
CA VAL A 67 15.17 2.63 2.71
C VAL A 67 15.99 2.87 1.46
N GLY A 68 16.52 1.81 0.86
CA GLY A 68 17.33 1.89 -0.34
C GLY A 68 16.51 2.32 -1.56
N VAL A 69 17.00 3.32 -2.28
CA VAL A 69 16.36 3.89 -3.48
C VAL A 69 17.28 3.85 -4.72
N GLY A 70 18.36 3.08 -4.67
CA GLY A 70 19.31 2.94 -5.78
C GLY A 70 20.22 4.16 -5.96
N ALA A 71 20.82 4.29 -7.13
CA ALA A 71 21.82 5.32 -7.40
C ALA A 71 21.18 6.67 -7.78
N GLY A 72 21.74 7.73 -7.22
CA GLY A 72 21.38 9.11 -7.52
C GLY A 72 19.90 9.40 -7.37
N ASN A 73 19.29 9.98 -8.40
CA ASN A 73 17.84 10.23 -8.44
C ASN A 73 17.16 9.42 -9.56
N SER A 74 17.69 8.22 -9.85
CA SER A 74 17.31 7.43 -11.02
C SER A 74 16.08 6.54 -10.83
N ALA A 75 15.67 6.28 -9.58
CA ALA A 75 14.53 5.44 -9.24
C ALA A 75 13.26 5.89 -9.95
N THR A 76 12.59 4.94 -10.61
CA THR A 76 11.28 5.14 -11.25
C THR A 76 10.15 5.08 -10.23
N ALA A 77 8.94 5.47 -10.65
CA ALA A 77 7.73 5.25 -9.84
C ALA A 77 7.55 3.76 -9.46
N HIS A 78 7.89 2.83 -10.35
CA HIS A 78 7.84 1.39 -10.05
C HIS A 78 8.85 0.99 -8.96
N ASP A 79 10.09 1.49 -9.04
CA ASP A 79 11.11 1.22 -8.03
C ASP A 79 10.69 1.75 -6.66
N LEU A 80 10.10 2.96 -6.63
CA LEU A 80 9.61 3.57 -5.40
C LEU A 80 8.37 2.87 -4.83
N ARG A 81 7.53 2.25 -5.66
CA ARG A 81 6.47 1.34 -5.20
C ARG A 81 7.07 0.15 -4.44
N ASN A 82 8.14 -0.45 -4.96
CA ASN A 82 8.82 -1.57 -4.31
C ASN A 82 9.54 -1.15 -3.02
N ALA A 83 10.18 0.03 -3.03
CA ALA A 83 10.79 0.62 -1.84
C ALA A 83 9.75 0.92 -0.74
N ALA A 84 8.62 1.51 -1.10
CA ALA A 84 7.50 1.76 -0.20
C ALA A 84 6.92 0.46 0.37
N ALA A 85 6.77 -0.58 -0.47
CA ALA A 85 6.31 -1.89 -0.02
C ALA A 85 7.28 -2.53 1.00
N ALA A 86 8.59 -2.39 0.80
CA ALA A 86 9.59 -2.85 1.76
C ALA A 86 9.51 -2.08 3.08
N LEU A 87 9.39 -0.75 3.01
CA LEU A 87 9.22 0.10 4.19
C LEU A 87 7.95 -0.29 4.98
N ALA A 88 6.81 -0.50 4.32
CA ALA A 88 5.57 -0.88 5.00
C ALA A 88 5.70 -2.22 5.74
N ARG A 89 6.42 -3.19 5.15
CA ARG A 89 6.72 -4.47 5.82
C ARG A 89 7.61 -4.27 7.04
N ALA A 90 8.67 -3.47 6.91
CA ALA A 90 9.58 -3.17 8.02
C ALA A 90 8.86 -2.41 9.16
N ALA A 91 7.90 -1.56 8.83
CA ALA A 91 7.10 -0.79 9.77
C ALA A 91 5.84 -1.53 10.30
N SER A 92 5.59 -2.77 9.89
CA SER A 92 4.30 -3.48 10.12
C SER A 92 3.91 -3.70 11.59
N LYS A 93 4.87 -3.58 12.52
CA LYS A 93 4.64 -3.70 13.96
C LYS A 93 4.27 -2.38 14.64
N HIS A 94 4.27 -1.27 13.92
CA HIS A 94 4.03 0.08 14.41
C HIS A 94 2.70 0.64 13.90
N GLY A 95 2.10 1.59 14.63
CA GLY A 95 0.81 2.18 14.30
C GLY A 95 0.87 3.30 13.25
N SER A 96 1.99 4.02 13.18
CA SER A 96 2.17 5.20 12.33
C SER A 96 3.55 5.23 11.65
N LEU A 97 3.56 5.75 10.41
CA LEU A 97 4.75 5.92 9.58
C LEU A 97 4.77 7.31 8.94
N SER A 98 5.93 7.95 8.85
CA SER A 98 6.16 9.08 7.95
C SER A 98 7.34 8.79 7.02
N THR A 99 7.32 9.30 5.80
CA THR A 99 8.42 9.10 4.85
C THR A 99 8.48 10.19 3.79
N THR A 100 9.70 10.46 3.30
CA THR A 100 9.97 11.37 2.18
C THR A 100 10.15 10.63 0.84
N LEU A 101 9.77 9.35 0.75
CA LEU A 101 9.89 8.56 -0.50
C LEU A 101 9.21 9.20 -1.72
N ALA A 102 8.12 9.96 -1.52
CA ALA A 102 7.45 10.67 -2.60
C ALA A 102 8.22 11.89 -3.14
N ALA A 103 9.23 12.37 -2.39
CA ALA A 103 10.08 13.50 -2.75
C ALA A 103 11.30 13.10 -3.61
N VAL A 104 11.58 11.80 -3.79
CA VAL A 104 12.77 11.31 -4.49
C VAL A 104 12.43 10.59 -5.80
N GLY A 105 13.45 10.16 -6.54
CA GLY A 105 13.33 9.49 -7.84
C GLY A 105 13.04 10.46 -8.99
N LYS A 106 13.06 9.93 -10.21
CA LYS A 106 12.77 10.67 -11.44
C LYS A 106 11.28 10.60 -11.80
N GLY A 107 10.83 11.54 -12.63
CA GLY A 107 9.46 11.56 -13.15
C GLY A 107 8.52 12.49 -12.39
N ASP A 108 7.24 12.41 -12.76
CA ASP A 108 6.19 13.26 -12.22
C ASP A 108 5.90 12.95 -10.74
N ARG A 109 5.69 14.00 -9.93
CA ARG A 109 5.47 13.85 -8.49
C ARG A 109 4.14 13.19 -8.16
N ALA A 110 3.10 13.38 -8.99
CA ALA A 110 1.83 12.71 -8.76
C ALA A 110 1.94 11.21 -9.09
N GLU A 111 2.62 10.85 -10.18
CA GLU A 111 2.87 9.43 -10.53
C GLU A 111 3.70 8.71 -9.45
N VAL A 112 4.78 9.35 -8.98
CA VAL A 112 5.61 8.81 -7.89
C VAL A 112 4.79 8.64 -6.61
N ALA A 113 4.02 9.66 -6.21
CA ALA A 113 3.19 9.60 -5.01
C ALA A 113 2.10 8.52 -5.08
N GLN A 114 1.49 8.34 -6.25
CA GLN A 114 0.55 7.26 -6.51
C GLN A 114 1.23 5.90 -6.27
N ALA A 115 2.41 5.69 -6.87
CA ALA A 115 3.12 4.43 -6.78
C ALA A 115 3.62 4.12 -5.36
N VAL A 116 4.12 5.13 -4.63
CA VAL A 116 4.49 4.99 -3.21
C VAL A 116 3.27 4.63 -2.35
N THR A 117 2.15 5.33 -2.56
CA THR A 117 0.91 5.07 -1.81
C THR A 117 0.38 3.66 -2.05
N GLU A 118 0.32 3.21 -3.31
CA GLU A 118 -0.03 1.84 -3.66
C GLU A 118 0.91 0.83 -2.98
N GLY A 119 2.23 1.07 -3.02
CA GLY A 119 3.21 0.20 -2.39
C GLY A 119 2.98 0.03 -0.89
N LEU A 120 2.72 1.14 -0.17
CA LEU A 120 2.41 1.12 1.26
C LEU A 120 1.13 0.30 1.56
N ILE A 121 0.05 0.57 0.83
CA ILE A 121 -1.26 -0.07 1.04
C ILE A 121 -1.19 -1.56 0.73
N LEU A 122 -0.68 -1.91 -0.45
CA LEU A 122 -0.66 -3.30 -0.93
C LEU A 122 0.25 -4.20 -0.07
N ALA A 123 1.34 -3.66 0.46
CA ALA A 123 2.25 -4.40 1.34
C ALA A 123 1.73 -4.54 2.77
N SER A 124 0.90 -3.61 3.23
CA SER A 124 0.24 -3.66 4.54
C SER A 124 -0.98 -4.59 4.55
N HIS A 125 -1.57 -4.87 3.38
CA HIS A 125 -2.76 -5.71 3.25
C HIS A 125 -2.52 -7.15 3.70
N ARG A 126 -3.44 -7.66 4.51
CA ARG A 126 -3.52 -9.07 4.90
C ARG A 126 -4.99 -9.49 4.93
N TYR A 127 -5.32 -10.60 4.29
CA TYR A 127 -6.65 -11.22 4.43
C TYR A 127 -6.73 -11.94 5.79
N ALA A 128 -7.19 -11.22 6.82
CA ALA A 128 -7.23 -11.69 8.20
C ALA A 128 -8.59 -12.25 8.63
N ALA A 129 -9.60 -12.27 7.75
CA ALA A 129 -11.00 -12.57 8.10
C ALA A 129 -11.22 -13.96 8.73
N LEU A 130 -10.31 -14.92 8.46
CA LEU A 130 -10.35 -16.30 8.97
C LEU A 130 -9.13 -16.63 9.84
N LYS A 131 -8.48 -15.62 10.41
CA LYS A 131 -7.31 -15.78 11.28
C LYS A 131 -7.68 -15.36 12.69
N SER A 132 -7.35 -16.21 13.66
CA SER A 132 -7.53 -15.94 15.10
C SER A 132 -6.33 -15.26 15.75
N ASP A 133 -5.15 -15.29 15.11
CA ASP A 133 -3.95 -14.61 15.60
C ASP A 133 -4.05 -13.10 15.34
N GLU A 134 -4.17 -12.33 16.42
CA GLU A 134 -4.24 -10.86 16.38
C GLU A 134 -2.96 -10.22 15.82
N ASN A 135 -1.83 -10.92 15.84
CA ASN A 135 -0.56 -10.43 15.27
C ASN A 135 -0.41 -10.75 13.77
N PHE A 136 -1.39 -11.42 13.16
CA PHE A 136 -1.34 -11.75 11.73
C PHE A 136 -1.42 -10.51 10.83
N ALA A 137 -2.20 -9.51 11.26
CA ALA A 137 -2.44 -8.28 10.49
C ALA A 137 -1.36 -7.23 10.75
N SER A 138 -1.13 -6.35 9.77
CA SER A 138 -0.29 -5.16 9.99
C SER A 138 -0.92 -4.24 11.05
N LYS A 139 -0.11 -3.79 11.99
CA LYS A 139 -0.48 -2.77 12.97
C LYS A 139 -0.50 -1.37 12.36
N LEU A 140 0.12 -1.18 11.20
CA LEU A 140 0.21 0.11 10.52
C LEU A 140 -1.17 0.60 10.11
N LYS A 141 -1.62 1.72 10.70
CA LYS A 141 -2.93 2.35 10.43
C LYS A 141 -2.83 3.67 9.67
N SER A 142 -1.71 4.37 9.82
CA SER A 142 -1.49 5.66 9.16
C SER A 142 -0.11 5.75 8.54
N ALA A 143 -0.02 6.40 7.39
CA ALA A 143 1.23 6.79 6.76
C ALA A 143 1.15 8.23 6.25
N VAL A 144 2.23 8.99 6.42
CA VAL A 144 2.32 10.38 5.97
C VAL A 144 3.46 10.53 4.96
N LEU A 145 3.12 11.00 3.76
CA LEU A 145 4.10 11.40 2.75
C LEU A 145 4.50 12.85 3.03
N VAL A 146 5.77 13.06 3.39
CA VAL A 146 6.31 14.38 3.72
C VAL A 146 7.03 14.93 2.50
N VAL A 147 6.59 16.10 2.02
CA VAL A 147 7.10 16.74 0.80
C VAL A 147 7.13 18.26 0.94
N ASP A 148 7.93 18.94 0.12
CA ASP A 148 7.97 20.41 0.11
C ASP A 148 6.65 21.05 -0.37
N ALA A 149 6.52 22.35 -0.11
CA ALA A 149 5.32 23.12 -0.48
C ALA A 149 5.05 23.14 -1.99
N LYS A 150 6.08 23.06 -2.83
CA LYS A 150 5.96 23.07 -4.29
C LYS A 150 5.35 21.76 -4.81
N SER A 151 5.66 20.64 -4.16
CA SER A 151 5.22 19.30 -4.56
C SER A 151 3.89 18.89 -3.92
N LEU A 152 3.45 19.59 -2.86
CA LEU A 152 2.28 19.24 -2.05
C LEU A 152 1.03 18.92 -2.88
N GLY A 153 0.66 19.78 -3.83
CA GLY A 153 -0.55 19.59 -4.65
C GLY A 153 -0.48 18.35 -5.56
N ALA A 154 0.66 18.15 -6.23
CA ALA A 154 0.86 16.98 -7.10
C ALA A 154 0.87 15.68 -6.29
N VAL A 155 1.58 15.67 -5.16
CA VAL A 155 1.70 14.50 -4.28
C VAL A 155 0.37 14.17 -3.62
N ALA A 156 -0.42 15.16 -3.20
CA ALA A 156 -1.77 14.95 -2.67
C ALA A 156 -2.70 14.30 -3.71
N ASN A 157 -2.66 14.78 -4.96
CA ASN A 157 -3.44 14.19 -6.05
C ASN A 157 -3.01 12.75 -6.37
N GLY A 158 -1.71 12.52 -6.47
CA GLY A 158 -1.13 11.18 -6.68
C GLY A 158 -1.48 10.21 -5.56
N SER A 159 -1.31 10.65 -4.31
CA SER A 159 -1.63 9.84 -3.13
C SER A 159 -3.12 9.47 -3.10
N ARG A 160 -4.03 10.43 -3.31
CA ARG A 160 -5.47 10.14 -3.40
C ARG A 160 -5.80 9.09 -4.47
N ARG A 161 -5.20 9.19 -5.65
CA ARG A 161 -5.38 8.19 -6.72
C ARG A 161 -4.82 6.83 -6.32
N GLY A 162 -3.64 6.81 -5.70
CA GLY A 162 -2.98 5.60 -5.21
C GLY A 162 -3.77 4.90 -4.12
N SER A 163 -4.42 5.66 -3.22
CA SER A 163 -5.36 5.12 -2.23
C SER A 163 -6.52 4.42 -2.92
N VAL A 164 -7.26 5.09 -3.79
CA VAL A 164 -8.40 4.49 -4.50
C VAL A 164 -8.00 3.19 -5.23
N ILE A 165 -6.89 3.20 -5.96
CA ILE A 165 -6.41 2.02 -6.70
C ILE A 165 -5.96 0.92 -5.75
N GLY A 166 -5.14 1.24 -4.75
CA GLY A 166 -4.62 0.27 -3.78
C GLY A 166 -5.75 -0.42 -3.02
N GLU A 167 -6.75 0.33 -2.61
CA GLU A 167 -7.93 -0.18 -1.90
C GLU A 167 -8.80 -1.08 -2.78
N ALA A 168 -9.04 -0.68 -4.04
CA ALA A 168 -9.76 -1.51 -5.00
C ALA A 168 -9.04 -2.85 -5.26
N VAL A 169 -7.71 -2.82 -5.40
CA VAL A 169 -6.90 -4.03 -5.56
C VAL A 169 -6.95 -4.90 -4.31
N CYS A 170 -6.89 -4.32 -3.11
CA CYS A 170 -7.06 -5.05 -1.86
C CYS A 170 -8.43 -5.74 -1.78
N MET A 171 -9.51 -5.05 -2.14
CA MET A 171 -10.85 -5.64 -2.19
C MET A 171 -10.93 -6.81 -3.18
N ALA A 172 -10.35 -6.66 -4.37
CA ALA A 172 -10.28 -7.76 -5.34
C ALA A 172 -9.49 -8.97 -4.80
N ARG A 173 -8.39 -8.72 -4.08
CA ARG A 173 -7.62 -9.79 -3.40
C ARG A 173 -8.42 -10.45 -2.29
N ASP A 174 -9.22 -9.70 -1.54
CA ASP A 174 -10.08 -10.26 -0.50
C ASP A 174 -11.13 -11.18 -1.11
N PHE A 175 -11.73 -10.81 -2.24
CA PHE A 175 -12.64 -11.71 -2.98
C PHE A 175 -11.92 -12.96 -3.49
N ALA A 176 -10.74 -12.82 -4.09
CA ALA A 176 -9.98 -13.96 -4.60
C ALA A 176 -9.50 -14.93 -3.51
N ASN A 177 -9.18 -14.42 -2.32
CA ASN A 177 -8.70 -15.21 -1.19
C ASN A 177 -9.83 -15.81 -0.33
N MET A 178 -11.06 -15.35 -0.52
CA MET A 178 -12.20 -15.83 0.26
C MET A 178 -12.52 -17.28 -0.13
N PRO A 179 -12.63 -18.22 0.81
CA PRO A 179 -12.98 -19.59 0.48
C PRO A 179 -14.35 -19.66 -0.19
N PRO A 180 -14.61 -20.63 -1.08
CA PRO A 180 -15.88 -20.72 -1.82
C PRO A 180 -17.12 -20.74 -0.92
N ALA A 181 -17.04 -21.36 0.27
CA ALA A 181 -18.13 -21.37 1.26
C ALA A 181 -18.50 -19.99 1.81
N HIS A 182 -17.60 -19.01 1.70
CA HIS A 182 -17.77 -17.64 2.19
C HIS A 182 -17.98 -16.61 1.07
N LEU A 183 -17.86 -17.00 -0.19
CA LEU A 183 -18.11 -16.13 -1.35
C LEU A 183 -18.86 -16.88 -2.45
N THR A 184 -20.13 -17.17 -2.20
CA THR A 184 -21.01 -17.75 -3.21
C THR A 184 -21.38 -16.71 -4.28
N ALA A 185 -21.91 -17.16 -5.43
CA ALA A 185 -22.36 -16.26 -6.50
C ALA A 185 -23.39 -15.23 -6.00
N LYS A 186 -24.31 -15.65 -5.12
CA LYS A 186 -25.29 -14.75 -4.49
C LYS A 186 -24.61 -13.71 -3.60
N MET A 187 -23.70 -14.13 -2.73
CA MET A 187 -22.96 -13.22 -1.86
C MET A 187 -22.13 -12.22 -2.67
N PHE A 188 -21.50 -12.66 -3.77
CA PHE A 188 -20.77 -11.77 -4.66
C PHE A 188 -21.68 -10.72 -5.32
N ALA A 189 -22.88 -11.11 -5.77
CA ALA A 189 -23.88 -10.18 -6.27
C ALA A 189 -24.34 -9.18 -5.18
N ASP A 190 -24.51 -9.62 -3.94
CA ASP A 190 -24.82 -8.74 -2.80
C ASP A 190 -23.68 -7.73 -2.54
N HIS A 191 -22.43 -8.14 -2.70
CA HIS A 191 -21.28 -7.24 -2.64
C HIS A 191 -21.31 -6.19 -3.75
N ALA A 192 -21.59 -6.59 -4.99
CA ALA A 192 -21.69 -5.65 -6.12
C ALA A 192 -22.81 -4.62 -5.92
N GLN A 193 -23.99 -5.06 -5.46
CA GLN A 193 -25.12 -4.16 -5.15
C GLN A 193 -24.79 -3.18 -4.02
N ARG A 194 -24.07 -3.62 -2.99
CA ARG A 194 -23.61 -2.73 -1.90
C ARG A 194 -22.68 -1.65 -2.45
N ILE A 195 -21.67 -2.02 -3.25
CA ILE A 195 -20.76 -1.06 -3.88
C ILE A 195 -21.55 -0.04 -4.72
N ALA A 196 -22.53 -0.49 -5.51
CA ALA A 196 -23.38 0.38 -6.30
C ALA A 196 -24.15 1.41 -5.45
N SER A 197 -24.75 0.97 -4.33
CA SER A 197 -25.46 1.87 -3.42
C SER A 197 -24.57 2.94 -2.78
N GLU A 198 -23.28 2.64 -2.56
CA GLU A 198 -22.31 3.54 -1.93
C GLU A 198 -21.65 4.50 -2.94
N THR A 199 -21.66 4.17 -4.23
CA THR A 199 -20.89 4.87 -5.27
C THR A 199 -21.75 5.54 -6.34
N GLY A 200 -23.07 5.28 -6.36
CA GLY A 200 -23.97 5.77 -7.40
C GLY A 200 -23.87 5.03 -8.73
N LEU A 201 -23.16 3.88 -8.76
CA LEU A 201 -23.17 2.99 -9.92
C LEU A 201 -24.54 2.30 -10.07
N ARG A 202 -24.89 1.95 -11.30
CA ARG A 202 -26.02 1.05 -11.58
C ARG A 202 -25.51 -0.38 -11.63
N VAL A 203 -26.18 -1.28 -10.92
CA VAL A 203 -25.95 -2.72 -10.97
C VAL A 203 -27.23 -3.43 -11.42
N GLU A 204 -27.07 -4.43 -12.28
CA GLU A 204 -28.12 -5.36 -12.67
C GLU A 204 -27.64 -6.78 -12.38
N VAL A 205 -28.48 -7.56 -11.70
CA VAL A 205 -28.21 -8.95 -11.33
C VAL A 205 -29.20 -9.84 -12.05
N TYR A 206 -28.69 -10.82 -12.78
CA TYR A 206 -29.49 -11.85 -13.45
C TYR A 206 -29.48 -13.12 -12.61
N ASP A 207 -30.64 -13.54 -12.14
CA ASP A 207 -30.80 -14.81 -11.44
C ASP A 207 -30.93 -15.98 -12.43
N LYS A 208 -31.06 -17.19 -11.89
CA LYS A 208 -31.15 -18.43 -12.68
C LYS A 208 -32.31 -18.40 -13.67
N ASP A 209 -33.48 -17.97 -13.25
CA ASP A 209 -34.69 -17.98 -14.08
C ASP A 209 -34.54 -16.99 -15.25
N ARG A 210 -33.98 -15.81 -14.97
CA ARG A 210 -33.70 -14.82 -16.01
C ARG A 210 -32.63 -15.28 -16.99
N LEU A 211 -31.57 -15.94 -16.50
CA LEU A 211 -30.53 -16.53 -17.36
C LEU A 211 -31.07 -17.65 -18.25
N LEU A 212 -32.00 -18.47 -17.74
CA LEU A 212 -32.71 -19.49 -18.54
C LEU A 212 -33.56 -18.83 -19.64
N ALA A 213 -34.34 -17.82 -19.29
CA ALA A 213 -35.17 -17.07 -20.24
C ALA A 213 -34.34 -16.38 -21.34
N MET A 214 -33.12 -15.93 -21.02
CA MET A 214 -32.17 -15.34 -21.97
C MET A 214 -31.43 -16.36 -22.84
N GLY A 215 -31.66 -17.67 -22.65
CA GLY A 215 -30.99 -18.72 -23.43
C GLY A 215 -29.51 -18.89 -23.09
N CYS A 216 -29.07 -18.50 -21.89
CA CYS A 216 -27.67 -18.59 -21.46
C CYS A 216 -27.26 -20.02 -21.07
N GLY A 217 -27.46 -21.00 -21.96
CA GLY A 217 -27.23 -22.42 -21.69
C GLY A 217 -25.78 -22.78 -21.32
N GLY A 218 -24.79 -22.00 -21.78
CA GLY A 218 -23.37 -22.22 -21.45
C GLY A 218 -23.08 -22.02 -19.95
N ILE A 219 -23.42 -20.84 -19.39
CA ILE A 219 -23.20 -20.55 -17.97
C ILE A 219 -24.07 -21.43 -17.05
N ILE A 220 -25.32 -21.69 -17.46
CA ILE A 220 -26.20 -22.62 -16.74
C ILE A 220 -25.61 -24.03 -16.73
N GLY A 221 -25.07 -24.48 -17.86
CA GLY A 221 -24.41 -25.79 -18.00
C GLY A 221 -23.29 -26.02 -17.01
N VAL A 222 -22.41 -25.02 -16.82
CA VAL A 222 -21.31 -25.07 -15.82
C VAL A 222 -21.85 -25.19 -14.39
N ASN A 223 -22.97 -24.53 -14.08
CA ASN A 223 -23.51 -24.46 -12.72
C ASN A 223 -24.39 -25.66 -12.32
N ARG A 224 -24.70 -26.60 -13.23
CA ARG A 224 -25.65 -27.72 -12.97
C ARG A 224 -25.30 -28.63 -11.79
N GLY A 225 -24.04 -28.65 -11.35
CA GLY A 225 -23.55 -29.47 -10.24
C GLY A 225 -23.40 -28.75 -8.90
N SER A 226 -23.84 -27.49 -8.79
CA SER A 226 -23.73 -26.64 -7.61
C SER A 226 -25.09 -26.29 -6.99
#